data_AF-A0A5P9IY01-F1
#
_entry.id   AF-A0A5P9IY01-F1
#
_cell.length_a   1.000
_cell.length_b   1.000
_cell.length_c   1.000
_cell.angle_alpha   90.00
_cell.angle_beta   90.00
_cell.angle_gamma   90.00
#
_symmetry.space_group_name_H-M   'P 1'
#
loop_
_entity.id
_entity.type
_entity.pdbx_description
1 polymer ?
#
loop_
_entity_poly.entity_id
_entity_poly.type
_entity_poly.pdbx_seq_one_letter_code
_entity_poly.pdbx_strand_id
1 'polypeptide(L)' 'MALIHNLGFPRIGKQRALKFALEAYWAGTIDQSTLRAKLGFAGTGWC' A
#
# COMPACT_ATOMS: atom_id res chain seq x y z
N MET A 1 -16.40 -3.90 -29.87
CA MET A 1 -16.22 -3.14 -28.61
C MET A 1 -14.81 -3.42 -28.12
N ALA A 2 -13.96 -2.42 -27.92
CA ALA A 2 -12.58 -2.64 -27.47
C ALA A 2 -12.51 -2.64 -25.93
N LEU A 3 -11.82 -3.62 -25.35
CA LEU A 3 -11.56 -3.71 -23.91
C LEU A 3 -10.26 -2.96 -23.59
N ILE A 4 -10.30 -2.11 -22.57
CA ILE A 4 -9.12 -1.36 -22.12
C ILE A 4 -8.38 -2.21 -21.09
N HIS A 5 -7.12 -2.52 -21.37
CA HIS A 5 -6.25 -3.25 -20.45
C HIS A 5 -5.34 -2.26 -19.71
N ASN A 6 -5.36 -2.30 -18.38
CA ASN A 6 -4.45 -1.53 -17.55
C ASN A 6 -3.44 -2.48 -16.88
N LEU A 7 -2.15 -2.27 -17.15
CA LEU A 7 -1.04 -3.10 -16.68
C LEU A 7 -0.64 -2.83 -15.22
N GLY A 8 -1.16 -1.75 -14.61
CA GLY A 8 -0.91 -1.49 -13.20
C GLY A 8 -1.26 -0.07 -12.76
N PHE A 9 -1.37 0.09 -11.45
CA PHE A 9 -1.65 1.36 -10.80
C PHE A 9 -0.44 1.89 -10.03
N PRO A 10 -0.31 3.22 -9.84
CA PRO A 10 0.73 3.81 -9.02
C PRO A 10 0.73 3.25 -7.59
N ARG A 11 1.84 2.61 -7.21
CA ARG A 11 1.97 1.89 -5.94
C ARG A 11 2.09 2.81 -4.71
N ILE A 12 2.44 4.08 -4.94
CA ILE A 12 2.74 5.06 -3.88
C ILE A 12 1.49 5.49 -3.09
N GLY A 13 0.29 5.33 -3.66
CA GLY A 13 -0.98 5.72 -3.05
C GLY A 13 -1.23 7.23 -3.07
N LYS A 14 -2.40 7.66 -2.58
CA LYS A 14 -2.75 9.08 -2.47
C LYS A 14 -1.78 9.77 -1.50
N GLN A 15 -1.31 10.97 -1.87
CA GLN A 15 -0.41 11.80 -1.05
C GLN A 15 0.89 11.11 -0.60
N ARG A 16 1.39 10.12 -1.34
CA ARG A 16 2.62 9.39 -0.98
C ARG A 16 2.54 8.62 0.35
N ALA A 17 1.37 8.10 0.70
CA ALA A 17 1.14 7.31 1.90
C ALA A 17 2.16 6.15 2.08
N LEU A 18 2.55 5.46 1.00
CA LEU A 18 3.55 4.39 1.05
C LEU A 18 4.93 4.88 1.55
N LYS A 19 5.36 6.06 1.10
CA LYS A 19 6.66 6.65 1.48
C LYS A 19 6.72 6.89 2.99
N PHE A 20 5.70 7.56 3.53
CA PHE A 20 5.65 7.89 4.95
C PHE A 20 5.51 6.66 5.85
N ALA A 21 4.78 5.64 5.40
CA ALA A 21 4.66 4.38 6.13
C ALA A 21 6.01 3.65 6.21
N LEU A 22 6.76 3.59 5.09
CA LEU A 22 8.09 2.96 5.06
C LEU A 22 9.12 3.74 5.89
N GLU A 23 9.12 5.07 5.78
CA GLU A 23 10.01 5.94 6.58
C GLU A 23 9.78 5.73 8.08
N ALA A 24 8.51 5.66 8.52
CA ALA A 24 8.16 5.40 9.92
C ALA A 24 8.56 3.99 10.39
N TYR A 25 8.50 2.99 9.50
CA TYR A 25 8.93 1.63 9.83
C TYR A 25 10.46 1.54 9.96
N TRP A 26 11.21 2.15 9.05
CA TRP A 26 12.67 2.20 9.15
C TRP A 26 13.17 3.03 10.33
N ALA A 27 12.41 4.04 10.74
CA ALA A 27 12.66 4.80 11.97
C ALA A 27 12.30 4.02 13.25
N GLY A 28 11.71 2.81 13.14
CA GLY A 28 11.28 2.01 14.28
C GLY A 28 10.06 2.57 15.03
N THR A 29 9.36 3.56 14.45
CA THR A 29 8.21 4.23 15.08
C THR A 29 6.92 3.43 14.92
N ILE A 30 6.85 2.56 13.92
CA ILE A 30 5.73 1.65 13.71
C ILE A 30 6.23 0.22 13.48
N ASP A 31 5.44 -0.75 13.93
CA ASP A 31 5.74 -2.16 13.77
C ASP A 31 5.33 -2.69 12.38
N GLN A 32 5.82 -3.87 12.01
CA GLN A 32 5.54 -4.52 10.72
C GLN A 32 4.04 -4.77 10.52
N SER A 33 3.31 -5.07 11.61
CA SER A 33 1.84 -5.21 11.60
C SER A 33 1.15 -3.92 11.18
N THR A 34 1.58 -2.79 11.76
CA THR A 34 1.08 -1.45 11.44
C THR A 34 1.44 -1.03 10.02
N LEU A 35 2.64 -1.36 9.54
CA LEU A 35 3.04 -1.14 8.14
C LEU A 35 2.10 -1.91 7.19
N ARG A 36 1.84 -3.19 7.46
CA ARG A 36 0.95 -4.03 6.63
C ARG A 36 -0.49 -3.54 6.64
N ALA A 37 -0.99 -3.08 7.79
CA ALA A 37 -2.31 -2.48 7.91
C ALA A 37 -2.41 -1.19 7.08
N LYS A 38 -1.39 -0.31 7.12
CA LYS A 38 -1.32 0.89 6.27
C LYS A 38 -1.29 0.58 4.77
N LEU A 39 -0.75 -0.58 4.40
CA LEU A 39 -0.68 -1.06 3.03
C LEU A 39 -1.94 -1.80 2.57
N GLY A 40 -2.94 -1.97 3.44
CA GLY A 40 -4.15 -2.72 3.11
C GLY A 40 -3.92 -4.23 2.95
N PHE A 41 -2.80 -4.77 3.45
CA PHE A 41 -2.55 -6.22 3.53
C PHE A 41 -3.25 -6.84 4.74
N ALA A 42 -4.46 -6.40 5.05
CA ALA A 42 -5.37 -7.22 5.85
C ALA A 42 -5.91 -8.27 4.89
N GLY A 43 -5.66 -9.56 5.15
CA GLY A 43 -6.03 -10.69 4.29
C GLY A 43 -7.53 -10.95 4.17
N THR A 44 -8.34 -9.90 4.12
CA THR A 44 -9.80 -9.93 4.05
C THR A 44 -10.22 -8.86 3.04
N GLY A 45 -10.39 -9.23 1.78
CA GLY A 45 -10.91 -8.29 0.78
C GLY A 45 -10.64 -8.61 -0.67
N TRP A 46 -10.05 -9.77 -0.97
CA TRP A 46 -9.90 -10.30 -2.32
C TRP A 46 -10.48 -11.72 -2.34
N CYS A 47 -11.80 -11.79 -2.16
CA CYS A 47 -12.69 -12.82 -2.68
C CYS A 47 -13.79 -12.08 -3.45
#